data_AF-G8C3I5-F1
#
_entry.id   AF-G8C3I5-F1
#
_cell.length_a   1.000
_cell.length_b   1.000
_cell.length_c   1.000
_cell.angle_alpha   90.00
_cell.angle_beta   90.00
_cell.angle_gamma   90.00
#
_symmetry.space_group_name_H-M   'P 1'
#
loop_
_entity.id
_entity.type
_entity.pdbx_description
1 polymer ?
#
loop_
_entity_poly.entity_id
_entity_poly.type
_entity_poly.pdbx_seq_one_letter_code
_entity_poly.pdbx_strand_id
1 'polypeptide(L)'
;MELLEKNSIESHPSLLINKSLRSEIGKETEVLEIKSDSAKKYESVLKETKPYLSDFHSGKSKVLSFQSQENRSRSRRSEANSRTSLLNVRERSSFLELYKSFEKMEKDSLGFLEKLQKISSLEHDRSKSLNKPRHSELAQILNRIGWSKLQKIQLIRPRKKNEPQVAPNRRNSFNWKSWAENPYKKFFSSEEEYYKLVEGVNKAKQEYENYMRSKRGTSLLALAFCSTCQDSIFSEKSYYQSKVDYAKSAVDMVISSKLFSWMNL
;
A
#
# COMPACT_ATOMS: atom_id res chain seq x y z
N MET A 1 -83.24 -16.87 -8.66
CA MET A 1 -82.37 -17.82 -7.93
C MET A 1 -81.58 -18.58 -8.98
N GLU A 2 -80.63 -17.98 -9.68
CA GLU A 2 -79.35 -17.41 -9.24
C GLU A 2 -78.36 -18.46 -8.72
N LEU A 3 -77.54 -18.94 -9.68
CA LEU A 3 -76.10 -19.23 -9.65
C LEU A 3 -75.51 -19.90 -8.40
N LEU A 4 -74.82 -21.04 -8.63
CA LEU A 4 -73.34 -21.11 -8.56
C LEU A 4 -72.87 -22.56 -8.81
N GLU A 5 -72.48 -22.84 -10.05
CA GLU A 5 -71.56 -23.91 -10.38
C GLU A 5 -70.24 -23.69 -9.63
N LYS A 6 -70.00 -24.49 -8.59
CA LYS A 6 -68.67 -24.66 -8.01
C LYS A 6 -67.84 -25.50 -8.96
N ASN A 7 -67.25 -24.86 -9.98
CA ASN A 7 -66.08 -25.38 -10.67
C ASN A 7 -64.90 -25.36 -9.69
N SER A 8 -64.76 -26.44 -8.93
CA SER A 8 -63.51 -26.78 -8.24
C SER A 8 -62.46 -27.05 -9.30
N ILE A 9 -61.68 -26.03 -9.64
CA ILE A 9 -60.43 -26.19 -10.36
C ILE A 9 -59.50 -26.97 -9.43
N GLU A 10 -59.46 -28.29 -9.61
CA GLU A 10 -58.41 -29.14 -9.07
C GLU A 10 -57.07 -28.62 -9.61
N SER A 11 -56.36 -27.84 -8.80
CA SER A 11 -55.00 -27.44 -9.10
C SER A 11 -54.12 -28.68 -9.07
N HIS A 12 -53.90 -29.30 -10.24
CA HIS A 12 -53.14 -30.54 -10.35
C HIS A 12 -51.73 -30.39 -9.70
N PRO A 13 -51.35 -31.29 -8.77
CA PRO A 13 -50.03 -31.27 -8.13
C PRO A 13 -48.88 -31.39 -9.14
N SER A 14 -49.11 -32.01 -10.31
CA SER A 14 -48.14 -32.09 -11.41
C SER A 14 -47.79 -30.73 -12.03
N LEU A 15 -48.71 -29.76 -12.04
CA LEU A 15 -48.43 -28.39 -12.52
C LEU A 15 -47.61 -27.59 -11.52
N LEU A 16 -47.83 -27.81 -10.21
CA LEU A 16 -47.05 -27.18 -9.15
C LEU A 16 -45.62 -27.72 -9.10
N ILE A 17 -45.44 -29.04 -9.24
CA ILE A 17 -44.13 -29.69 -9.33
C ILE A 17 -43.37 -29.19 -10.57
N ASN A 18 -44.02 -29.10 -11.73
CA ASN A 18 -43.38 -28.58 -12.95
C ASN A 18 -42.98 -27.10 -12.83
N LYS A 19 -43.79 -26.26 -12.17
CA LYS A 19 -43.45 -24.85 -11.91
C LYS A 19 -42.26 -24.73 -10.94
N SER A 20 -42.24 -25.54 -9.89
CA SER A 20 -41.13 -25.60 -8.93
C SER A 20 -39.83 -26.08 -9.59
N LEU A 21 -39.88 -27.15 -10.38
CA LEU A 21 -38.71 -27.66 -11.11
C LEU A 21 -38.15 -26.63 -12.10
N ARG A 22 -39.01 -25.97 -12.89
CA ARG A 22 -38.59 -24.90 -13.81
C ARG A 22 -37.98 -23.71 -13.08
N SER A 23 -38.54 -23.34 -11.93
CA SER A 23 -37.99 -22.27 -11.11
C SER A 23 -36.59 -22.63 -10.60
N GLU A 24 -36.36 -23.87 -10.17
CA GLU A 24 -35.04 -24.28 -9.69
C GLU A 24 -34.01 -24.44 -10.82
N ILE A 25 -34.41 -24.94 -11.98
CA ILE A 25 -33.56 -24.93 -13.18
C ILE A 25 -33.16 -23.49 -13.55
N GLY A 26 -34.09 -22.54 -13.44
CA GLY A 26 -33.82 -21.11 -13.66
C GLY A 26 -32.76 -20.58 -12.69
N LYS A 27 -32.93 -20.82 -11.39
CA LYS A 27 -31.94 -20.41 -10.37
C LYS A 27 -30.58 -21.06 -10.59
N GLU A 28 -30.54 -22.36 -10.90
CA GLU A 28 -29.29 -23.07 -11.20
C GLU A 28 -28.58 -22.47 -12.41
N THR A 29 -29.33 -22.16 -13.48
CA THR A 29 -28.78 -21.51 -14.67
C THR A 29 -28.15 -20.15 -14.33
N GLU A 30 -28.85 -19.31 -13.56
CA GLU A 30 -28.32 -18.01 -13.12
C GLU A 30 -27.06 -18.15 -12.24
N VAL A 31 -27.01 -19.14 -11.35
CA VAL A 31 -25.83 -19.43 -10.52
C VAL A 31 -24.65 -19.90 -11.39
N LEU A 32 -24.90 -20.73 -12.41
CA LEU A 32 -23.87 -21.16 -13.36
C LEU A 32 -23.32 -20.00 -14.19
N GLU A 33 -24.17 -19.07 -14.61
CA GLU A 33 -23.76 -17.84 -15.28
C GLU A 33 -22.88 -16.98 -14.39
N ILE A 34 -23.28 -16.74 -13.14
CA ILE A 34 -22.47 -16.01 -12.15
C ILE A 34 -21.09 -16.68 -11.97
N LYS A 35 -21.06 -18.01 -11.87
CA LYS A 35 -19.81 -18.77 -11.75
C LYS A 35 -18.91 -18.55 -12.98
N SER A 36 -19.46 -18.68 -14.18
CA SER A 36 -18.75 -18.45 -15.45
C SER A 36 -18.20 -17.02 -15.54
N ASP A 37 -19.02 -16.01 -15.23
CA ASP A 37 -18.61 -14.60 -15.24
C ASP A 37 -17.53 -14.31 -14.20
N SER A 38 -17.66 -14.87 -13.00
CA SER A 38 -16.67 -14.70 -11.94
C SER A 38 -15.32 -15.27 -12.33
N ALA A 39 -15.29 -16.44 -12.98
CA ALA A 39 -14.07 -17.06 -13.48
C ALA A 39 -13.41 -16.21 -14.56
N LYS A 40 -14.19 -15.70 -15.54
CA LYS A 40 -13.68 -14.82 -16.59
C LYS A 40 -13.08 -13.53 -16.04
N LYS A 41 -13.75 -12.89 -15.08
CA LYS A 41 -13.24 -11.67 -14.44
C LYS A 41 -11.97 -11.93 -13.64
N TYR A 42 -11.93 -13.03 -12.89
CA TYR A 42 -10.74 -13.42 -12.14
C TYR A 42 -9.55 -13.69 -13.08
N GLU A 43 -9.76 -14.41 -14.18
CA GLU A 43 -8.71 -14.66 -15.17
C GLU A 43 -8.21 -13.37 -15.84
N SER A 44 -9.11 -12.43 -16.14
CA SER A 44 -8.76 -11.10 -16.65
C SER A 44 -7.88 -10.34 -15.66
N VAL A 45 -8.23 -10.32 -14.37
CA VAL A 45 -7.41 -9.67 -13.33
C VAL A 45 -6.05 -10.36 -13.17
N LEU A 46 -5.99 -11.69 -13.23
CA LEU A 46 -4.72 -12.43 -13.20
C LEU A 46 -3.82 -12.05 -14.38
N LYS A 47 -4.37 -11.93 -15.60
CA LYS A 47 -3.61 -11.49 -16.78
C LYS A 47 -3.06 -10.07 -16.61
N GLU A 48 -3.87 -9.15 -16.07
CA GLU A 48 -3.47 -7.76 -15.80
C GLU A 48 -2.39 -7.67 -14.70
N THR A 49 -2.45 -8.51 -13.68
CA THR A 49 -1.53 -8.48 -12.52
C THR A 49 -0.21 -9.21 -12.76
N LYS A 50 -0.19 -10.21 -13.66
CA LYS A 50 0.97 -11.07 -13.93
C LYS A 50 2.30 -10.32 -14.12
N PRO A 51 2.37 -9.20 -14.87
CA PRO A 51 3.63 -8.47 -15.05
C PRO A 51 4.24 -7.92 -13.75
N TYR A 52 3.42 -7.71 -12.72
CA TYR A 52 3.82 -7.06 -11.47
C TYR A 52 4.15 -8.05 -10.35
N LEU A 53 3.84 -9.34 -10.52
CA LEU A 53 3.97 -10.33 -9.44
C LEU A 53 5.41 -10.53 -8.96
N SER A 54 6.38 -10.57 -9.87
CA SER A 54 7.79 -10.78 -9.50
C SER A 54 8.31 -9.65 -8.60
N ASP A 55 8.11 -8.40 -9.02
CA ASP A 55 8.48 -7.22 -8.24
C ASP A 55 7.68 -7.15 -6.93
N PHE A 56 6.40 -7.54 -6.96
CA PHE A 56 5.56 -7.58 -5.76
C PHE A 56 6.12 -8.57 -4.72
N HIS A 57 6.45 -9.80 -5.12
CA HIS A 57 6.99 -10.82 -4.21
C HIS A 57 8.34 -10.42 -3.64
N SER A 58 9.22 -9.85 -4.47
CA SER A 58 10.50 -9.29 -4.03
C SER A 58 10.29 -8.21 -2.97
N GLY A 59 9.45 -7.22 -3.27
CA GLY A 59 9.14 -6.14 -2.35
C GLY A 59 8.47 -6.62 -1.06
N LYS A 60 7.48 -7.51 -1.15
CA LYS A 60 6.77 -8.08 0.01
C LYS A 60 7.75 -8.76 0.96
N SER A 61 8.71 -9.53 0.44
CA SER A 61 9.73 -10.19 1.25
C SER A 61 10.59 -9.19 2.03
N LYS A 62 10.91 -8.03 1.43
CA LYS A 62 11.66 -6.95 2.10
C LYS A 62 10.85 -6.29 3.22
N VAL A 63 9.56 -6.06 2.99
CA VAL A 63 8.66 -5.48 4.02
C VAL A 63 8.49 -6.44 5.20
N LEU A 64 8.25 -7.73 4.93
CA LEU A 64 8.10 -8.74 5.99
C LEU A 64 9.39 -8.93 6.80
N SER A 65 10.55 -8.93 6.13
CA SER A 65 11.83 -9.01 6.85
C SER A 65 12.06 -7.79 7.74
N PHE A 66 11.71 -6.58 7.29
CA PHE A 66 11.77 -5.37 8.12
C PHE A 66 10.89 -5.46 9.36
N GLN A 67 9.61 -5.86 9.21
CA GLN A 67 8.69 -6.04 10.34
C GLN A 67 9.22 -7.07 11.35
N SER A 68 9.82 -8.15 10.87
CA SER A 68 10.42 -9.18 11.74
C SER A 68 11.64 -8.68 12.53
N GLN A 69 12.42 -7.75 11.97
CA GLN A 69 13.57 -7.14 12.62
C GLN A 69 13.14 -6.16 13.72
N GLU A 70 12.12 -5.35 13.46
CA GLU A 70 11.56 -4.42 14.46
C GLU A 70 11.09 -5.17 15.72
N ASN A 71 10.40 -6.30 15.53
CA ASN A 71 9.94 -7.17 16.62
C ASN A 71 11.07 -7.87 17.40
N ARG A 72 12.27 -8.00 16.82
CA ARG A 72 13.44 -8.68 17.43
C ARG A 72 14.39 -7.73 18.17
N SER A 73 14.08 -6.45 18.28
CA SER A 73 14.96 -5.38 18.80
C SER A 73 15.22 -5.38 20.32
N ARG A 74 15.44 -6.55 20.95
CA ARG A 74 16.00 -6.66 22.31
C ARG A 74 17.47 -7.10 22.36
N SER A 75 18.10 -7.47 21.25
CA SER A 75 19.54 -7.84 21.23
C SER A 75 20.37 -6.82 20.45
N ARG A 76 20.94 -5.87 21.17
CA ARG A 76 21.56 -4.62 20.68
C ARG A 76 23.03 -4.76 20.25
N ARG A 77 23.50 -5.95 19.85
CA ARG A 77 24.95 -6.21 19.61
C ARG A 77 25.37 -6.50 18.17
N SER A 78 24.46 -6.52 17.19
CA SER A 78 24.80 -6.87 15.80
C SER A 78 24.28 -5.85 14.76
N GLU A 79 24.42 -4.56 15.06
CA GLU A 79 23.96 -3.45 14.19
C GLU A 79 24.96 -3.08 13.07
N ALA A 80 25.94 -3.93 12.76
CA ALA A 80 26.97 -3.59 11.78
C ALA A 80 26.62 -3.93 10.32
N ASN A 81 25.68 -4.85 10.04
CA ASN A 81 25.52 -5.37 8.66
C ASN A 81 24.09 -5.73 8.23
N SER A 82 23.05 -5.31 8.94
CA SER A 82 21.68 -5.45 8.43
C SER A 82 21.45 -4.42 7.33
N ARG A 83 21.96 -4.69 6.12
CA ARG A 83 21.56 -4.01 4.89
C ARG A 83 20.11 -4.39 4.61
N THR A 84 19.17 -3.77 5.32
CA THR A 84 17.75 -3.90 4.97
C THR A 84 17.62 -3.44 3.53
N SER A 85 17.21 -4.35 2.65
CA SER A 85 17.15 -4.05 1.23
C SER A 85 16.07 -3.00 1.00
N LEU A 86 16.49 -1.86 0.44
CA LEU A 86 15.61 -0.77 0.03
C LEU A 86 14.58 -1.28 -0.99
N LEU A 87 13.37 -0.73 -0.92
CA LEU A 87 12.36 -0.90 -1.94
C LEU A 87 12.72 -0.05 -3.16
N ASN A 88 12.77 -0.66 -4.33
CA ASN A 88 12.99 0.06 -5.57
C ASN A 88 11.67 0.65 -6.11
N VAL A 89 11.75 1.42 -7.20
CA VAL A 89 10.58 2.07 -7.81
C VAL A 89 9.60 1.04 -8.39
N ARG A 90 10.10 -0.04 -9.00
CA ARG A 90 9.26 -1.10 -9.59
C ARG A 90 8.49 -1.87 -8.53
N GLU A 91 9.13 -2.24 -7.44
CA GLU A 91 8.51 -2.88 -6.28
C GLU A 91 7.39 -2.01 -5.70
N ARG A 92 7.66 -0.72 -5.46
CA ARG A 92 6.62 0.21 -4.99
C ARG A 92 5.47 0.38 -5.97
N SER A 93 5.78 0.43 -7.27
CA SER A 93 4.75 0.53 -8.33
C SER A 93 3.90 -0.73 -8.39
N SER A 94 4.51 -1.91 -8.23
CA SER A 94 3.81 -3.20 -8.20
C SER A 94 2.81 -3.29 -7.06
N PHE A 95 3.12 -2.71 -5.89
CA PHE A 95 2.19 -2.68 -4.75
C PHE A 95 0.93 -1.88 -5.09
N LEU A 96 1.08 -0.76 -5.81
CA LEU A 96 -0.05 0.08 -6.20
C LEU A 96 -0.92 -0.58 -7.28
N GLU A 97 -0.30 -1.24 -8.26
CA GLU A 97 -1.03 -1.99 -9.30
C GLU A 97 -1.77 -3.20 -8.72
N LEU A 98 -1.15 -3.94 -7.79
CA LEU A 98 -1.87 -5.02 -7.10
C LEU A 98 -2.99 -4.50 -6.20
N TYR A 99 -2.80 -3.34 -5.56
CA TYR A 99 -3.88 -2.69 -4.80
C TYR A 99 -5.09 -2.36 -5.68
N LYS A 100 -4.84 -1.79 -6.86
CA LYS A 100 -5.88 -1.52 -7.87
C LYS A 100 -6.62 -2.79 -8.30
N SER A 101 -5.88 -3.87 -8.55
CA SER A 101 -6.47 -5.15 -8.90
C SER A 101 -7.27 -5.77 -7.76
N PHE A 102 -6.81 -5.62 -6.51
CA PHE A 102 -7.54 -6.03 -5.31
C PHE A 102 -8.86 -5.27 -5.16
N GLU A 103 -8.85 -3.95 -5.34
CA GLU A 103 -10.07 -3.12 -5.33
C GLU A 103 -11.05 -3.54 -6.44
N LYS A 104 -10.55 -3.85 -7.65
CA LYS A 104 -11.37 -4.38 -8.76
C LYS A 104 -12.01 -5.72 -8.39
N MET A 105 -11.25 -6.67 -7.86
CA MET A 105 -11.77 -7.98 -7.44
C MET A 105 -12.79 -7.87 -6.33
N GLU A 106 -12.58 -7.00 -5.34
CA GLU A 106 -13.53 -6.78 -4.27
C GLU A 106 -14.84 -6.18 -4.80
N LYS A 107 -14.77 -5.20 -5.69
CA LYS A 107 -15.97 -4.63 -6.34
C LYS A 107 -16.73 -5.69 -7.14
N ASP A 108 -16.02 -6.52 -7.90
CA ASP A 108 -16.63 -7.60 -8.67
C ASP A 108 -17.24 -8.67 -7.76
N SER A 109 -16.55 -9.05 -6.68
CA SER A 109 -17.03 -9.98 -5.66
C SER A 109 -18.31 -9.48 -5.01
N LEU A 110 -18.37 -8.20 -4.60
CA LEU A 110 -19.60 -7.59 -4.07
C LEU A 110 -20.74 -7.63 -5.09
N GLY A 111 -20.46 -7.32 -6.36
CA GLY A 111 -21.47 -7.40 -7.42
C GLY A 111 -22.01 -8.83 -7.64
N PHE A 112 -21.16 -9.84 -7.53
CA PHE A 112 -21.60 -11.24 -7.61
C PHE A 112 -22.38 -11.69 -6.36
N LEU A 113 -21.95 -11.27 -5.17
CA LEU A 113 -22.68 -11.52 -3.93
C LEU A 113 -24.09 -10.92 -3.97
N GLU A 114 -24.25 -9.69 -4.48
CA GLU A 114 -25.56 -9.06 -4.67
C GLU A 114 -26.45 -9.84 -5.65
N LYS A 115 -25.89 -10.41 -6.72
CA LYS A 115 -26.65 -11.29 -7.63
C LYS A 115 -27.07 -12.59 -6.94
N LEU A 116 -26.18 -13.23 -6.18
CA LEU A 116 -26.50 -14.47 -5.44
C LEU A 116 -27.54 -14.25 -4.34
N GLN A 117 -27.53 -13.09 -3.67
CA GLN A 117 -28.57 -12.71 -2.70
C GLN A 117 -29.95 -12.64 -3.36
N LYS A 118 -30.05 -12.04 -4.55
CA LYS A 118 -31.31 -11.97 -5.30
C LYS A 118 -31.86 -13.36 -5.66
N ILE A 119 -30.98 -14.31 -5.98
CA ILE A 119 -31.37 -15.69 -6.32
C ILE A 119 -31.81 -16.46 -5.07
N SER A 120 -31.05 -16.37 -3.99
CA SER A 120 -31.26 -17.16 -2.77
C SER A 120 -32.34 -16.61 -1.84
N SER A 121 -32.75 -15.34 -2.01
CA SER A 121 -33.65 -14.63 -1.08
C SER A 121 -33.15 -14.63 0.37
N LEU A 122 -31.87 -14.94 0.59
CA LEU A 122 -31.21 -14.90 1.89
C LEU A 122 -30.52 -13.55 2.05
N GLU A 123 -30.83 -12.86 3.14
CA GLU A 123 -30.04 -11.71 3.56
C GLU A 123 -28.65 -12.19 3.96
N HIS A 124 -27.64 -11.65 3.32
CA HIS A 124 -26.26 -11.85 3.72
C HIS A 124 -25.74 -10.52 4.26
N ASP A 125 -25.27 -10.55 5.50
CA ASP A 125 -24.66 -9.41 6.15
C ASP A 125 -23.52 -8.90 5.27
N ARG A 126 -23.69 -7.68 4.74
CA ARG A 126 -22.63 -7.01 3.99
C ARG A 126 -21.47 -6.81 4.95
N SER A 127 -20.47 -7.69 4.88
CA SER A 127 -19.28 -7.62 5.71
C SER A 127 -18.72 -6.21 5.68
N LYS A 128 -18.50 -5.64 6.87
CA LYS A 128 -18.00 -4.28 7.12
C LYS A 128 -17.01 -3.85 6.04
N SER A 129 -17.39 -2.85 5.25
CA SER A 129 -16.46 -2.13 4.38
C SER A 129 -15.27 -1.70 5.23
N LEU A 130 -14.12 -2.34 5.01
CA LEU A 130 -12.85 -1.89 5.59
C LEU A 130 -12.69 -0.44 5.16
N ASN A 131 -12.49 0.46 6.12
CA ASN A 131 -12.34 1.89 5.88
C ASN A 131 -11.00 2.15 5.17
N LYS A 132 -10.95 1.81 3.87
CA LYS A 132 -9.76 1.84 3.02
C LYS A 132 -9.93 2.88 1.90
N PRO A 133 -8.87 3.58 1.50
CA PRO A 133 -8.94 4.60 0.46
C PRO A 133 -9.09 3.96 -0.92
N ARG A 134 -9.74 4.67 -1.85
CA ARG A 134 -9.78 4.23 -3.26
C ARG A 134 -8.39 4.32 -3.88
N HIS A 135 -8.09 3.46 -4.86
CA HIS A 135 -6.82 3.48 -5.58
C HIS A 135 -6.51 4.87 -6.16
N SER A 136 -7.51 5.58 -6.69
CA SER A 136 -7.32 6.92 -7.28
C SER A 136 -6.84 7.95 -6.26
N GLU A 137 -7.44 7.97 -5.06
CA GLU A 137 -7.01 8.83 -3.95
C GLU A 137 -5.59 8.46 -3.52
N LEU A 138 -5.33 7.16 -3.37
CA LEU A 138 -4.04 6.64 -2.93
C LEU A 138 -2.92 6.96 -3.92
N ALA A 139 -3.17 6.76 -5.22
CA ALA A 139 -2.23 7.09 -6.29
C ALA A 139 -1.88 8.58 -6.31
N GLN A 140 -2.86 9.47 -6.08
CA GLN A 140 -2.61 10.91 -5.97
C GLN A 140 -1.72 11.25 -4.77
N ILE A 141 -2.01 10.67 -3.60
CA ILE A 141 -1.23 10.88 -2.38
C ILE A 141 0.21 10.37 -2.54
N LEU A 142 0.38 9.15 -3.03
CA LEU A 142 1.70 8.53 -3.24
C LEU A 142 2.51 9.25 -4.31
N ASN A 143 1.88 9.75 -5.37
CA ASN A 143 2.53 10.59 -6.37
C ASN A 143 2.95 11.94 -5.77
N ARG A 144 2.13 12.55 -4.90
CA ARG A 144 2.44 13.82 -4.22
C ARG A 144 3.69 13.74 -3.34
N ILE A 145 3.98 12.58 -2.76
CA ILE A 145 5.20 12.33 -1.98
C ILE A 145 6.33 11.68 -2.80
N GLY A 146 6.11 11.46 -4.10
CA GLY A 146 7.07 10.86 -5.01
C GLY A 146 7.36 9.37 -4.76
N TRP A 147 6.52 8.67 -4.00
CA TRP A 147 6.77 7.28 -3.58
C TRP A 147 6.79 6.30 -4.74
N SER A 148 5.89 6.44 -5.71
CA SER A 148 5.81 5.53 -6.87
C SER A 148 6.73 5.91 -8.03
N LYS A 149 7.35 7.11 -8.03
CA LYS A 149 8.09 7.62 -9.20
C LYS A 149 9.54 7.98 -8.92
N LEU A 150 9.84 8.49 -7.73
CA LEU A 150 11.18 8.96 -7.39
C LEU A 150 11.96 7.85 -6.71
N GLN A 151 13.28 7.80 -6.91
CA GLN A 151 14.15 6.87 -6.19
C GLN A 151 14.11 7.09 -4.67
N LYS A 152 13.81 8.31 -4.22
CA LYS A 152 13.73 8.67 -2.80
C LYS A 152 12.44 9.44 -2.52
N ILE A 153 11.76 9.07 -1.44
CA ILE A 153 10.53 9.74 -0.99
C ILE A 153 10.77 11.17 -0.55
N GLN A 154 9.76 12.02 -0.75
CA GLN A 154 9.76 13.41 -0.30
C GLN A 154 9.12 13.54 1.07
N LEU A 155 9.95 13.55 2.12
CA LEU A 155 9.50 13.74 3.50
C LEU A 155 9.11 15.19 3.80
N ILE A 156 9.68 16.14 3.06
CA ILE A 156 9.43 17.58 3.18
C ILE A 156 8.80 18.04 1.89
N ARG A 157 7.76 18.89 1.96
CA ARG A 157 7.12 19.43 0.77
C ARG A 157 8.14 20.22 -0.06
N PRO A 158 8.26 19.95 -1.38
CA PRO A 158 9.10 20.76 -2.25
C PRO A 158 8.58 22.20 -2.29
N ARG A 159 9.51 23.14 -2.10
CA ARG A 159 9.23 24.58 -2.09
C ARG A 159 8.78 25.03 -3.48
N LYS A 160 7.70 25.81 -3.57
CA LYS A 160 7.36 26.53 -4.80
C LYS A 160 8.25 27.77 -4.94
N LYS A 161 8.60 28.16 -6.18
CA LYS A 161 9.57 29.23 -6.50
C LYS A 161 9.34 30.55 -5.72
N ASN A 162 8.10 30.85 -5.32
CA ASN A 162 7.71 32.11 -4.65
C ASN A 162 7.27 31.92 -3.19
N GLU A 163 7.45 30.74 -2.59
CA GLU A 163 7.03 30.46 -1.20
C GLU A 163 8.15 30.90 -0.24
N PRO A 164 7.87 31.61 0.87
CA PRO A 164 8.89 32.04 1.83
C PRO A 164 9.58 30.84 2.48
N GLN A 165 10.87 30.99 2.81
CA GLN A 165 11.65 29.94 3.44
C GLN A 165 11.30 29.82 4.92
N VAL A 166 10.36 28.95 5.23
CA VAL A 166 10.08 28.57 6.62
C VAL A 166 10.93 27.35 6.96
N ALA A 167 11.71 27.44 8.04
CA ALA A 167 12.43 26.29 8.56
C ALA A 167 11.42 25.18 8.90
N PRO A 168 11.61 23.94 8.42
CA PRO A 168 10.70 22.86 8.75
C PRO A 168 10.73 22.65 10.27
N ASN A 169 9.57 22.74 10.90
CA ASN A 169 9.39 22.48 12.32
C ASN A 169 8.13 21.62 12.52
N ARG A 170 7.97 21.07 13.74
CA ARG A 170 6.84 20.23 14.10
C ARG A 170 5.49 20.93 13.90
N ARG A 171 5.43 22.24 14.18
CA ARG A 171 4.20 23.06 14.07
C ARG A 171 3.75 23.30 12.62
N ASN A 172 4.67 23.26 11.66
CA ASN A 172 4.40 23.43 10.22
C ASN A 172 4.50 22.10 9.45
N SER A 173 4.33 20.96 10.14
CA SER A 173 4.35 19.60 9.58
C SER A 173 5.38 19.39 8.46
N PHE A 174 6.63 19.82 8.65
CA PHE A 174 7.69 19.71 7.64
C PHE A 174 7.31 20.31 6.25
N ASN A 175 6.72 21.51 6.29
CA ASN A 175 6.21 22.26 5.15
C ASN A 175 4.97 21.65 4.47
N TRP A 176 4.34 20.65 5.07
CA TRP A 176 3.03 20.13 4.64
C TRP A 176 1.85 20.93 5.20
N LYS A 177 2.10 22.14 5.75
CA LYS A 177 1.15 23.05 6.42
C LYS A 177 0.65 22.53 7.77
N SER A 178 -0.23 21.52 7.76
CA SER A 178 -0.83 20.94 8.97
C SER A 178 -0.95 19.42 8.84
N TRP A 179 -1.10 18.71 9.96
CA TRP A 179 -1.31 17.26 9.94
C TRP A 179 -2.55 16.85 9.13
N ALA A 180 -3.61 17.67 9.18
CA ALA A 180 -4.83 17.43 8.42
C ALA A 180 -4.60 17.42 6.90
N GLU A 181 -3.68 18.25 6.39
CA GLU A 181 -3.32 18.33 4.97
C GLU A 181 -2.11 17.47 4.58
N ASN A 182 -1.49 16.81 5.55
CA ASN A 182 -0.28 16.03 5.36
C ASN A 182 -0.58 14.72 4.60
N PRO A 183 0.05 14.48 3.43
CA PRO A 183 -0.18 13.25 2.65
C PRO A 183 0.19 11.97 3.40
N TYR A 184 1.05 12.05 4.42
CA TYR A 184 1.44 10.90 5.22
C TYR A 184 0.36 10.46 6.22
N LYS A 185 -0.62 11.31 6.55
CA LYS A 185 -1.67 11.02 7.55
C LYS A 185 -2.41 9.71 7.32
N LYS A 186 -2.58 9.27 6.08
CA LYS A 186 -3.29 8.02 5.75
C LYS A 186 -2.51 6.76 6.12
N PHE A 187 -1.19 6.88 6.26
CA PHE A 187 -0.29 5.73 6.47
C PHE A 187 0.10 5.53 7.94
N PHE A 188 0.05 6.60 8.74
CA PHE A 188 0.43 6.58 10.14
C PHE A 188 -0.80 6.63 11.05
N SER A 189 -0.68 6.03 12.23
CA SER A 189 -1.77 6.00 13.20
C SER A 189 -1.88 7.34 13.94
N SER A 190 -0.76 8.03 14.13
CA SER A 190 -0.72 9.35 14.75
C SER A 190 0.31 10.29 14.10
N GLU A 191 0.17 11.57 14.39
CA GLU A 191 1.12 12.62 13.99
C GLU A 191 2.49 12.41 14.64
N GLU A 192 2.52 11.96 15.89
CA GLU A 192 3.73 11.64 16.66
C GLU A 192 4.55 10.52 16.01
N GLU A 193 3.89 9.46 15.54
CA GLU A 193 4.53 8.31 14.89
C GLU A 193 5.28 8.75 13.62
N TYR A 194 4.61 9.56 12.79
CA TYR A 194 5.22 10.16 11.61
C TYR A 194 6.42 11.04 11.96
N TYR A 195 6.27 11.92 12.96
CA TYR A 195 7.35 12.82 13.35
C TYR A 195 8.56 12.12 13.92
N LYS A 196 8.37 11.09 14.74
CA LYS A 196 9.47 10.28 15.27
C LYS A 196 10.32 9.69 14.15
N LEU A 197 9.69 9.19 13.08
CA LEU A 197 10.39 8.68 11.91
C LEU A 197 11.12 9.77 11.13
N VAL A 198 10.46 10.90 10.85
CA VAL A 198 11.07 12.01 10.11
C VAL A 198 12.23 12.65 10.88
N GLU A 199 12.12 12.78 12.21
CA GLU A 199 13.22 13.24 13.06
C GLU A 199 14.41 12.26 13.01
N GLY A 200 14.16 10.95 13.02
CA GLY A 200 15.20 9.93 12.80
C GLY A 200 15.94 10.13 11.47
N VAL A 201 15.20 10.41 10.38
CA VAL A 201 15.82 10.71 9.07
C VAL A 201 16.62 11.99 9.11
N ASN A 202 16.11 13.05 9.74
CA ASN A 202 16.81 14.33 9.83
C ASN A 202 18.08 14.22 10.68
N LYS A 203 18.03 13.48 11.78
CA LYS A 203 19.21 13.19 12.60
C LYS A 203 20.27 12.42 11.81
N ALA A 204 19.89 11.37 11.08
CA ALA A 204 20.81 10.63 10.23
C ALA A 204 21.44 11.52 9.13
N LYS A 205 20.65 12.42 8.53
CA LYS A 205 21.15 13.41 7.56
C LYS A 205 22.13 14.39 8.19
N GLN A 206 21.82 14.92 9.38
CA GLN A 206 22.71 15.80 10.12
C GLN A 206 24.02 15.10 10.49
N GLU A 207 23.97 13.84 10.94
CA GLU A 207 25.16 13.02 11.19
C GLU A 207 26.02 12.88 9.93
N TYR A 208 25.41 12.57 8.78
CA TYR A 208 26.10 12.50 7.49
C TYR A 208 26.70 13.85 7.07
N GLU A 209 25.95 14.94 7.19
CA GLU A 209 26.45 16.28 6.86
C GLU A 209 27.60 16.73 7.77
N ASN A 210 27.48 16.48 9.08
CA ASN A 210 28.53 16.78 10.06
C ASN A 210 29.79 15.97 9.78
N TYR A 211 29.65 14.69 9.46
CA TYR A 211 30.76 13.86 9.00
C TYR A 211 31.42 14.48 7.76
N MET A 212 30.63 14.77 6.70
CA MET A 212 31.16 15.37 5.48
C MET A 212 31.86 16.71 5.74
N ARG A 213 31.30 17.57 6.62
CA ARG A 213 31.92 18.85 7.02
C ARG A 213 33.22 18.65 7.79
N SER A 214 33.26 17.72 8.73
CA SER A 214 34.47 17.40 9.51
C SER A 214 35.64 16.97 8.61
N LYS A 215 35.33 16.28 7.50
CA LYS A 215 36.33 15.82 6.53
C LYS A 215 36.74 16.88 5.51
N ARG A 216 36.04 18.03 5.40
CA ARG A 216 36.40 19.09 4.43
C ARG A 216 37.77 19.71 4.72
N GLY A 217 38.08 19.99 5.99
CA GLY A 217 39.38 20.56 6.37
C GLY A 217 40.54 19.61 6.06
N THR A 218 40.39 18.34 6.43
CA THR A 218 41.37 17.29 6.11
C THR A 218 41.46 17.00 4.61
N SER A 219 40.36 17.11 3.86
CA SER A 219 40.35 16.93 2.41
C SER A 219 41.09 18.05 1.68
N LEU A 220 41.02 19.30 2.17
CA LEU A 220 41.77 20.42 1.59
C LEU A 220 43.28 20.26 1.84
N LEU A 221 43.67 19.81 3.03
CA LEU A 221 45.08 19.51 3.33
C LEU A 221 45.57 18.30 2.50
N ALA A 222 44.77 17.25 2.38
CA ALA A 222 45.16 16.08 1.58
C ALA A 222 45.29 16.41 0.08
N LEU A 223 44.45 17.28 -0.48
CA LEU A 223 44.61 17.76 -1.86
C LEU A 223 45.95 18.49 -2.08
N ALA A 224 46.50 19.13 -1.05
CA ALA A 224 47.79 19.80 -1.13
C ALA A 224 49.00 18.85 -1.03
N PHE A 225 48.85 17.67 -0.42
CA PHE A 225 49.98 16.77 -0.10
C PHE A 225 49.88 15.34 -0.68
N CYS A 226 48.68 14.83 -1.00
CA CYS A 226 48.45 13.47 -1.52
C CYS A 226 47.03 13.34 -2.13
N SER A 227 46.91 13.43 -3.46
CA SER A 227 45.64 13.28 -4.17
C SER A 227 45.04 11.87 -4.08
N THR A 228 45.87 10.84 -3.94
CA THR A 228 45.46 9.42 -3.80
C THR A 228 44.95 9.06 -2.41
N CYS A 229 45.06 9.94 -1.42
CA CYS A 229 44.62 9.71 -0.05
C CYS A 229 43.13 10.04 0.20
N GLN A 230 42.36 10.40 -0.84
CA GLN A 230 40.93 10.76 -0.68
C GLN A 230 40.07 9.59 -0.19
N ASP A 231 40.34 8.37 -0.63
CA ASP A 231 39.53 7.20 -0.26
C ASP A 231 39.64 6.85 1.23
N SER A 232 40.79 7.08 1.86
CA SER A 232 40.96 6.86 3.31
C SER A 232 40.25 7.93 4.15
N ILE A 233 40.20 9.18 3.65
CA ILE A 233 39.55 10.32 4.33
C ILE A 233 38.03 10.14 4.38
N PHE A 234 37.45 9.53 3.36
CA PHE A 234 36.01 9.25 3.26
C PHE A 234 35.64 7.78 3.51
N SER A 235 36.51 6.99 4.15
CA SER A 235 36.30 5.55 4.41
C SER A 235 34.96 5.21 5.06
N GLU A 236 34.42 6.07 5.93
CA GLU A 236 33.13 5.86 6.61
C GLU A 236 31.92 6.48 5.89
N LYS A 237 32.09 7.08 4.70
CA LYS A 237 31.00 7.73 3.95
C LYS A 237 29.84 6.77 3.68
N SER A 238 30.16 5.53 3.31
CA SER A 238 29.17 4.48 3.04
C SER A 238 28.33 4.14 4.27
N TYR A 239 28.95 4.14 5.47
CA TYR A 239 28.25 3.92 6.73
C TYR A 239 27.22 5.01 7.02
N TYR A 240 27.62 6.29 7.00
CA TYR A 240 26.69 7.39 7.25
C TYR A 240 25.61 7.51 6.17
N GLN A 241 25.96 7.25 4.91
CA GLN A 241 24.98 7.20 3.83
C GLN A 241 23.96 6.07 4.04
N SER A 242 24.42 4.87 4.45
CA SER A 242 23.54 3.73 4.73
C SER A 242 22.56 4.01 5.88
N LYS A 243 22.97 4.76 6.91
CA LYS A 243 22.07 5.22 7.98
C LYS A 243 20.95 6.11 7.45
N VAL A 244 21.28 7.05 6.56
CA VAL A 244 20.28 7.93 5.93
C VAL A 244 19.32 7.12 5.07
N ASP A 245 19.83 6.19 4.28
CA ASP A 245 19.00 5.38 3.40
C ASP A 245 18.13 4.39 4.20
N TYR A 246 18.65 3.78 5.28
CA TYR A 246 17.88 2.95 6.22
C TYR A 246 16.73 3.73 6.87
N ALA A 247 17.02 4.92 7.42
CA ALA A 247 15.99 5.76 8.04
C ALA A 247 14.87 6.14 7.06
N LYS A 248 15.22 6.40 5.79
CA LYS A 248 14.22 6.65 4.73
C LYS A 248 13.43 5.40 4.39
N SER A 249 14.11 4.25 4.32
CA SER A 249 13.48 2.96 4.05
C SER A 249 12.40 2.64 5.07
N ALA A 250 12.60 2.99 6.35
CA ALA A 250 11.59 2.75 7.39
C ALA A 250 10.25 3.40 7.04
N VAL A 251 10.25 4.60 6.47
CA VAL A 251 9.02 5.27 6.00
C VAL A 251 8.41 4.53 4.81
N ASP A 252 9.22 4.07 3.86
CA ASP A 252 8.75 3.25 2.73
C ASP A 252 8.10 1.95 3.22
N MET A 253 8.67 1.31 4.25
CA MET A 253 8.17 0.06 4.83
C MET A 253 6.84 0.28 5.57
N VAL A 254 6.67 1.38 6.32
CA VAL A 254 5.38 1.69 6.97
C VAL A 254 4.28 1.94 5.95
N ILE A 255 4.55 2.71 4.90
CA ILE A 255 3.60 2.93 3.79
C ILE A 255 3.20 1.60 3.15
N SER A 256 4.18 0.74 2.88
CA SER A 256 3.96 -0.57 2.26
C SER A 256 3.18 -1.52 3.18
N SER A 257 3.50 -1.53 4.47
CA SER A 257 2.76 -2.30 5.48
C SER A 257 1.30 -1.85 5.56
N LYS A 258 1.03 -0.55 5.46
CA LYS A 258 -0.34 -0.04 5.46
C LYS A 258 -1.10 -0.47 4.21
N LEU A 259 -0.47 -0.39 3.04
CA LEU A 259 -1.01 -0.93 1.78
C LEU A 259 -1.40 -2.41 1.92
N PHE A 260 -0.53 -3.23 2.50
CA PHE A 260 -0.79 -4.65 2.72
C PHE A 260 -1.96 -4.87 3.68
N SER A 261 -2.06 -4.08 4.76
CA SER A 261 -3.20 -4.16 5.67
C SER A 261 -4.55 -3.91 5.00
N TRP A 262 -4.62 -2.99 4.02
CA TRP A 262 -5.84 -2.73 3.25
C TRP A 262 -6.17 -3.83 2.23
N MET A 263 -5.19 -4.67 1.88
CA MET A 263 -5.37 -5.86 1.06
C MET A 263 -5.57 -7.14 1.90
N ASN A 264 -5.63 -7.02 3.24
CA ASN A 264 -5.67 -8.14 4.18
C ASN A 264 -4.49 -9.12 3.99
N LEU A 265 -3.28 -8.59 3.79
CA LEU A 265 -2.04 -9.34 3.58
C LEU A 265 -1.04 -9.24 4.73
#